data_AF-G3JRG3-F1
#
_entry.id   AF-G3JRG3-F1
#
_cell.length_a   1.000
_cell.length_b   1.000
_cell.length_c   1.000
_cell.angle_alpha   90.00
_cell.angle_beta   90.00
_cell.angle_gamma   90.00
#
_symmetry.space_group_name_H-M   'P 1'
#
loop_
_entity.id
_entity.type
_entity.pdbx_description
1 polymer ?
#
loop_
_entity_poly.entity_id
_entity_poly.type
_entity_poly.pdbx_seq_one_letter_code
_entity_poly.pdbx_strand_id
1 'polypeptide(L)'
;MKRDEEGATEGFVRQGTAHTDNNASWAAPAATSSSLVDHDSSASRRPLSLLRTLLAPPGGALYAPVRAAVVADGHGVAAGLVTAAVLANHVRRVLAPWLGQFLWWHPVQAMRLARGAPHVFIAQQLRSAATLAPASRWLLQTGALALLRRGVLADVLSRGGGSRDATAACLTDAGRILYLALCLMRIEYAYAEACWAASWAYAVCVRAATAERHWCTPLLTGEDSSEDAPRQWRGMLLVASLLLWWLWRVGVRPLRRHGLTGVALSGVPVVVGLVGVGTAHIIRYANKYFIWLEMSEMLLTWVWLILGLGVVVVWRLCD
;
A
#
# COMPACT_ATOMS: atom_id res chain seq x y z
N MET A 1 44.91 55.27 -31.15
CA MET A 1 45.15 56.01 -29.90
C MET A 1 45.53 54.98 -28.83
N LYS A 2 46.82 54.98 -28.45
CA LYS A 2 47.44 54.45 -27.21
C LYS A 2 47.22 52.95 -26.89
N ARG A 3 48.27 52.14 -27.08
CA ARG A 3 49.35 51.75 -26.11
C ARG A 3 48.95 50.45 -25.40
N ASP A 4 49.63 49.33 -25.65
CA ASP A 4 50.99 48.94 -25.20
C ASP A 4 51.02 48.64 -23.70
N GLU A 5 51.37 47.38 -23.37
CA GLU A 5 52.15 46.90 -22.20
C GLU A 5 51.97 45.35 -22.17
N GLU A 6 52.89 44.54 -22.68
CA GLU A 6 54.24 44.15 -22.20
C GLU A 6 54.26 43.30 -20.91
N GLY A 7 55.03 42.20 -20.95
CA GLY A 7 55.44 41.37 -19.80
C GLY A 7 55.44 39.88 -20.15
N ALA A 8 56.50 39.33 -20.77
CA ALA A 8 57.67 38.68 -20.13
C ALA A 8 57.31 37.32 -19.49
N THR A 9 57.97 36.18 -19.71
CA THR A 9 59.41 35.88 -19.72
C THR A 9 59.73 34.52 -20.38
N GLU A 10 60.97 34.42 -20.85
CA GLU A 10 61.86 33.25 -21.06
C GLU A 10 61.59 32.05 -20.12
N GLY A 11 61.88 30.79 -20.40
CA GLY A 11 62.63 30.10 -21.45
C GLY A 11 63.05 28.73 -20.89
N PHE A 12 62.98 27.63 -21.64
CA PHE A 12 63.74 26.41 -21.33
C PHE A 12 63.82 25.42 -22.50
N VAL A 13 65.01 25.36 -23.09
CA VAL A 13 65.80 24.18 -23.51
C VAL A 13 65.10 22.80 -23.43
N ARG A 14 65.00 22.05 -24.54
CA ARG A 14 65.92 20.93 -24.91
C ARG A 14 65.36 20.09 -26.07
N GLN A 15 66.27 19.68 -26.95
CA GLN A 15 66.13 18.73 -28.05
C GLN A 15 65.57 17.36 -27.63
N GLY A 16 64.82 16.71 -28.53
CA GLY A 16 64.39 15.32 -28.38
C GLY A 16 63.64 14.78 -29.61
N THR A 17 64.39 14.49 -30.67
CA THR A 17 64.19 13.47 -31.71
C THR A 17 62.83 12.76 -31.89
N ALA A 18 62.40 12.79 -33.16
CA ALA A 18 61.91 11.68 -33.98
C ALA A 18 60.42 11.26 -33.92
N HIS A 19 59.94 10.97 -35.13
CA HIS A 19 58.80 10.13 -35.52
C HIS A 19 57.40 10.76 -35.50
N THR A 20 56.87 11.10 -36.68
CA THR A 20 55.76 10.41 -37.38
C THR A 20 55.15 11.25 -38.51
N ASP A 21 54.94 10.56 -39.63
CA ASP A 21 53.79 10.61 -40.55
C ASP A 21 53.37 11.91 -41.22
N ASN A 22 53.60 11.96 -42.54
CA ASN A 22 52.94 12.86 -43.47
C ASN A 22 52.50 12.05 -44.70
N ASN A 23 51.19 11.84 -44.85
CA ASN A 23 50.39 12.48 -45.89
C ASN A 23 49.06 11.76 -46.11
N ALA A 24 47.99 12.46 -45.69
CA ALA A 24 46.64 12.22 -46.11
C ALA A 24 46.44 12.70 -47.56
N SER A 25 45.98 11.80 -48.43
CA SER A 25 45.09 12.15 -49.55
C SER A 25 44.34 10.89 -49.97
N TRP A 26 43.08 10.76 -49.57
CA TRP A 26 42.21 9.71 -50.08
C TRP A 26 40.96 10.35 -50.66
N ALA A 27 40.91 10.31 -51.99
CA ALA A 27 39.74 10.54 -52.79
C ALA A 27 38.72 9.41 -52.60
N ALA A 28 37.44 9.75 -52.79
CA ALA A 28 36.27 8.88 -52.67
C ALA A 28 36.32 7.63 -53.58
N PRO A 29 35.44 6.66 -53.29
CA PRO A 29 34.44 6.37 -54.31
C PRO A 29 33.01 6.15 -53.80
N ALA A 30 32.10 6.72 -54.59
CA ALA A 30 30.77 6.30 -55.02
C ALA A 30 30.00 5.15 -54.32
N ALA A 31 28.78 5.54 -53.91
CA ALA A 31 27.49 4.93 -54.22
C ALA A 31 27.17 3.50 -53.73
N THR A 32 26.19 3.42 -52.81
CA THR A 32 25.05 2.50 -52.97
C THR A 32 23.80 3.07 -52.32
N SER A 33 22.74 3.12 -53.12
CA SER A 33 21.35 3.41 -52.83
C SER A 33 20.71 2.39 -51.88
N SER A 34 19.96 2.86 -50.88
CA SER A 34 18.63 2.34 -50.47
C SER A 34 18.16 3.05 -49.21
N SER A 35 17.51 4.20 -49.34
CA SER A 35 16.65 4.74 -48.28
C SER A 35 15.30 4.04 -48.36
N LEU A 36 15.25 2.80 -47.87
CA LEU A 36 13.98 2.12 -47.60
C LEU A 36 13.39 2.75 -46.33
N VAL A 37 12.16 3.23 -46.47
CA VAL A 37 11.33 3.80 -45.42
C VAL A 37 11.27 2.83 -44.24
N ASP A 38 12.00 3.13 -43.17
CA ASP A 38 11.87 2.44 -41.89
C ASP A 38 10.59 2.96 -41.23
N HIS A 39 9.50 2.24 -41.46
CA HIS A 39 8.22 2.54 -40.85
C HIS A 39 8.31 2.27 -39.35
N ASP A 40 8.40 3.37 -38.64
CA ASP A 40 8.43 3.59 -37.21
C ASP A 40 7.50 2.64 -36.42
N SER A 41 8.00 1.44 -36.11
CA SER A 41 7.37 0.47 -35.21
C SER A 41 7.53 0.86 -33.72
N SER A 42 8.07 2.05 -33.44
CA SER A 42 8.35 2.55 -32.09
C SER A 42 7.12 3.07 -31.32
N ALA A 43 5.96 3.22 -31.98
CA ALA A 43 4.75 3.76 -31.35
C ALA A 43 3.99 2.74 -30.47
N SER A 44 4.17 1.43 -30.69
CA SER A 44 3.40 0.40 -29.96
C SER A 44 3.99 -0.01 -28.60
N ARG A 45 5.24 0.35 -28.29
CA ARG A 45 5.91 -0.03 -27.02
C ARG A 45 5.71 0.98 -25.88
N ARG A 46 5.22 2.19 -26.19
CA ARG A 46 5.02 3.29 -25.23
C ARG A 46 3.87 3.11 -24.22
N PRO A 47 2.72 2.47 -24.53
CA PRO A 47 1.67 2.32 -23.51
C PRO A 47 2.08 1.34 -22.40
N LEU A 48 2.86 0.31 -22.74
CA LEU A 48 3.33 -0.70 -21.79
C LEU A 48 4.40 -0.15 -20.83
N SER A 49 5.26 0.76 -21.28
CA SER A 49 6.24 1.40 -20.39
C SER A 49 5.58 2.34 -19.38
N LEU A 50 4.51 3.03 -19.78
CA LEU A 50 3.74 3.93 -18.92
C LEU A 50 2.85 3.16 -17.93
N LEU A 51 2.25 2.05 -18.36
CA LEU A 51 1.61 1.06 -17.48
C LEU A 51 2.63 0.46 -16.51
N ARG A 52 3.86 0.14 -16.96
CA ARG A 52 4.94 -0.34 -16.09
C ARG A 52 5.31 0.66 -15.02
N THR A 53 5.45 1.96 -15.32
CA THR A 53 5.74 2.97 -14.30
C THR A 53 4.56 3.26 -13.36
N LEU A 54 3.31 3.09 -13.83
CA LEU A 54 2.11 3.25 -13.01
C LEU A 54 1.82 2.01 -12.12
N LEU A 55 2.18 0.81 -12.57
CA LEU A 55 1.96 -0.45 -11.86
C LEU A 55 3.19 -0.90 -11.06
N ALA A 56 4.39 -0.42 -11.40
CA ALA A 56 5.59 -0.71 -10.63
C ALA A 56 5.41 -0.09 -9.24
N PRO A 57 5.36 -0.92 -8.18
CA PRO A 57 5.19 -0.39 -6.85
C PRO A 57 6.41 0.47 -6.52
N PRO A 58 6.20 1.60 -5.81
CA PRO A 58 7.28 2.51 -5.48
C PRO A 58 8.36 1.74 -4.73
N GLY A 59 9.61 1.89 -5.19
CA GLY A 59 10.78 1.09 -4.86
C GLY A 59 11.08 0.98 -3.35
N GLY A 60 10.32 0.14 -2.66
CA GLY A 60 10.64 -0.29 -1.32
C GLY A 60 11.79 -1.28 -1.40
N ALA A 61 12.85 -1.07 -0.63
CA ALA A 61 13.98 -1.99 -0.49
C ALA A 61 13.54 -3.45 -0.19
N LEU A 62 12.31 -3.65 0.30
CA LEU A 62 11.73 -4.95 0.62
C LEU A 62 10.86 -5.57 -0.49
N TYR A 63 10.45 -4.81 -1.52
CA TYR A 63 9.58 -5.35 -2.57
C TYR A 63 10.32 -6.33 -3.47
N ALA A 64 11.49 -5.93 -3.97
CA ALA A 64 12.33 -6.77 -4.82
C ALA A 64 12.69 -8.12 -4.17
N PRO A 65 13.19 -8.18 -2.91
CA PRO A 65 13.52 -9.46 -2.29
C PRO A 65 12.29 -10.33 -2.01
N VAL A 66 11.14 -9.74 -1.66
CA VAL A 66 9.88 -10.49 -1.48
C VAL A 66 9.40 -11.08 -2.80
N ARG A 67 9.40 -10.29 -3.88
CA ARG A 67 9.06 -10.77 -5.23
C ARG A 67 9.97 -11.92 -5.63
N ALA A 68 11.29 -11.75 -5.48
CA ALA A 68 12.27 -12.77 -5.79
C ALA A 68 12.02 -14.05 -4.98
N ALA A 69 11.75 -13.93 -3.67
CA ALA A 69 11.49 -15.09 -2.82
C ALA A 69 10.20 -15.84 -3.17
N VAL A 70 9.15 -15.15 -3.61
CA VAL A 70 7.87 -15.75 -4.02
C VAL A 70 7.96 -16.39 -5.40
N VAL A 71 8.71 -15.79 -6.32
CA VAL A 71 8.84 -16.25 -7.72
C VAL A 71 10.06 -17.17 -7.91
N ALA A 72 10.83 -17.45 -6.86
CA ALA A 72 12.06 -18.25 -6.93
C ALA A 72 11.89 -19.60 -7.63
N ASP A 73 10.75 -20.27 -7.42
CA ASP A 73 10.43 -21.59 -7.99
C ASP A 73 9.54 -21.48 -9.25
N GLY A 74 9.43 -20.28 -9.82
CA GLY A 74 8.67 -19.99 -11.03
C GLY A 74 7.28 -19.42 -10.80
N HIS A 75 6.73 -18.81 -11.86
CA HIS A 75 5.44 -18.11 -11.83
C HIS A 75 4.24 -19.03 -11.57
N GLY A 76 4.30 -20.30 -12.01
CA GLY A 76 3.25 -21.28 -11.76
C GLY A 76 3.14 -21.63 -10.27
N VAL A 77 4.27 -21.85 -9.61
CA VAL A 77 4.34 -22.09 -8.16
C VAL A 77 3.87 -20.84 -7.41
N ALA A 78 4.33 -19.66 -7.80
CA ALA A 78 3.87 -18.39 -7.21
C ALA A 78 2.34 -18.23 -7.27
N ALA A 79 1.70 -18.56 -8.39
CA ALA A 79 0.23 -18.55 -8.51
C ALA A 79 -0.44 -19.54 -7.56
N GLY A 80 0.14 -20.74 -7.41
CA GLY A 80 -0.30 -21.73 -6.43
C GLY A 80 -0.19 -21.24 -4.98
N LEU A 81 0.94 -20.64 -4.61
CA LEU A 81 1.17 -20.06 -3.28
C LEU A 81 0.19 -18.93 -2.96
N VAL A 82 -0.07 -18.04 -3.92
CA VAL A 82 -1.07 -16.97 -3.79
C VAL A 82 -2.47 -17.55 -3.59
N THR A 83 -2.86 -18.54 -4.40
CA THR A 83 -4.15 -19.20 -4.28
C THR A 83 -4.31 -19.86 -2.91
N ALA A 84 -3.31 -20.61 -2.46
CA ALA A 84 -3.29 -21.23 -1.14
C ALA A 84 -3.39 -20.20 -0.01
N ALA A 85 -2.69 -19.06 -0.12
CA ALA A 85 -2.77 -17.99 0.86
C ALA A 85 -4.16 -17.33 0.91
N VAL A 86 -4.81 -17.13 -0.24
CA VAL A 86 -6.19 -16.62 -0.32
C VAL A 86 -7.17 -17.60 0.33
N LEU A 87 -7.04 -18.89 0.04
CA LEU A 87 -7.87 -19.94 0.66
C LEU A 87 -7.64 -20.04 2.17
N ALA A 88 -6.38 -20.04 2.63
CA ALA A 88 -6.05 -20.02 4.05
C ALA A 88 -6.66 -18.80 4.77
N ASN A 89 -6.61 -17.63 4.10
CA ASN A 89 -7.23 -16.42 4.62
C ASN A 89 -8.77 -16.51 4.65
N HIS A 90 -9.39 -17.16 3.67
CA HIS A 90 -10.83 -17.45 3.69
C HIS A 90 -11.21 -18.38 4.86
N VAL A 91 -10.48 -19.49 5.03
CA VAL A 91 -10.68 -20.42 6.17
C VAL A 91 -10.55 -19.66 7.50
N ARG A 92 -9.56 -18.77 7.64
CA ARG A 92 -9.46 -17.89 8.81
C ARG A 92 -10.72 -17.07 9.02
N ARG A 93 -11.30 -16.44 8.00
CA ARG A 93 -12.51 -15.63 8.20
C ARG A 93 -13.70 -16.45 8.70
N VAL A 94 -13.79 -17.71 8.30
CA VAL A 94 -14.83 -18.64 8.78
C VAL A 94 -14.57 -19.06 10.23
N LEU A 95 -13.33 -19.47 10.55
CA LEU A 95 -13.01 -20.07 11.86
C LEU A 95 -12.65 -19.04 12.94
N ALA A 96 -11.98 -17.96 12.55
CA ALA A 96 -11.45 -16.94 13.44
C ALA A 96 -11.62 -15.54 12.80
N PRO A 97 -12.87 -15.07 12.58
CA PRO A 97 -13.14 -13.77 11.94
C PRO A 97 -12.51 -12.59 12.69
N TRP A 98 -12.32 -12.72 14.01
CA TRP A 98 -11.65 -11.74 14.86
C TRP A 98 -10.13 -11.66 14.66
N LEU A 99 -9.51 -12.68 14.05
CA LEU A 99 -8.06 -12.75 13.90
C LEU A 99 -7.57 -11.78 12.83
N GLY A 100 -6.84 -10.73 13.23
CA GLY A 100 -6.29 -9.75 12.29
C GLY A 100 -7.25 -8.63 11.89
N GLN A 101 -8.38 -8.48 12.59
CA GLN A 101 -9.30 -7.36 12.38
C GLN A 101 -8.93 -6.14 13.22
N PHE A 102 -9.43 -4.99 12.79
CA PHE A 102 -9.40 -3.75 13.58
C PHE A 102 -10.31 -3.85 14.81
N LEU A 103 -10.10 -2.98 15.80
CA LEU A 103 -10.83 -2.96 17.08
C LEU A 103 -12.35 -3.03 16.92
N TRP A 104 -12.88 -2.44 15.85
CA TRP A 104 -14.27 -2.59 15.41
C TRP A 104 -14.32 -3.32 14.07
N TRP A 105 -14.62 -4.63 14.11
CA TRP A 105 -14.52 -5.52 12.95
C TRP A 105 -15.69 -5.44 11.96
N HIS A 106 -16.68 -4.55 12.18
CA HIS A 106 -17.82 -4.35 11.27
C HIS A 106 -17.77 -2.97 10.58
N PRO A 107 -16.84 -2.74 9.63
CA PRO A 107 -16.64 -1.45 8.99
C PRO A 107 -17.89 -0.95 8.24
N VAL A 108 -18.60 -1.84 7.56
CA VAL A 108 -19.81 -1.47 6.80
C VAL A 108 -20.95 -1.04 7.73
N GLN A 109 -21.11 -1.71 8.88
CA GLN A 109 -22.11 -1.33 9.88
C GLN A 109 -21.75 0.02 10.50
N ALA A 110 -20.47 0.26 10.81
CA ALA A 110 -19.99 1.54 11.30
C ALA A 110 -20.31 2.69 10.31
N MET A 111 -20.04 2.50 9.02
CA MET A 111 -20.36 3.51 8.01
C MET A 111 -21.86 3.73 7.82
N ARG A 112 -22.68 2.67 7.90
CA ARG A 112 -24.14 2.78 7.87
C ARG A 112 -24.69 3.55 9.07
N LEU A 113 -24.21 3.23 10.26
CA LEU A 113 -24.58 3.93 11.49
C LEU A 113 -24.15 5.40 11.45
N ALA A 114 -22.92 5.69 11.02
CA ALA A 114 -22.44 7.06 10.87
C ALA A 114 -23.30 7.86 9.87
N ARG A 115 -23.77 7.23 8.79
CA ARG A 115 -24.65 7.84 7.80
C ARG A 115 -26.07 8.07 8.31
N GLY A 116 -26.68 7.06 8.92
CA GLY A 116 -28.10 7.09 9.32
C GLY A 116 -28.35 7.79 10.65
N ALA A 117 -27.45 7.61 11.63
CA ALA A 117 -27.58 8.13 12.99
C ALA A 117 -26.19 8.46 13.57
N PRO A 118 -25.55 9.57 13.12
CA PRO A 118 -24.17 9.91 13.51
C PRO A 118 -23.99 10.07 15.03
N HIS A 119 -25.02 10.54 15.75
CA HIS A 119 -24.99 10.67 17.21
C HIS A 119 -24.95 9.31 17.93
N VAL A 120 -25.74 8.34 17.47
CA VAL A 120 -25.72 6.96 18.00
C VAL A 120 -24.37 6.32 17.73
N PHE A 121 -23.83 6.51 16.52
CA PHE A 121 -22.51 6.01 16.15
C PHE A 121 -21.43 6.51 17.12
N ILE A 122 -21.32 7.82 17.32
CA ILE A 122 -20.32 8.42 18.22
C ILE A 122 -20.50 7.90 19.65
N ALA A 123 -21.74 7.92 20.18
CA ALA A 123 -22.02 7.46 21.54
C ALA A 123 -21.71 5.97 21.75
N GLN A 124 -21.99 5.12 20.75
CA GLN A 124 -21.69 3.69 20.81
C GLN A 124 -20.18 3.43 20.77
N GLN A 125 -19.46 4.12 19.88
CA GLN A 125 -18.01 3.98 19.74
C GLN A 125 -17.29 4.44 21.00
N LEU A 126 -17.66 5.59 21.58
CA LEU A 126 -17.07 6.08 22.83
C LEU A 126 -17.32 5.13 24.01
N ARG A 127 -18.54 4.59 24.15
CA ARG A 127 -18.84 3.59 25.18
C ARG A 127 -18.00 2.32 25.02
N SER A 128 -17.83 1.83 23.80
CA SER A 128 -16.98 0.66 23.55
C SER A 128 -15.50 0.95 23.82
N ALA A 129 -15.02 2.14 23.43
CA ALA A 129 -13.64 2.61 23.63
C ALA A 129 -13.29 2.88 25.10
N ALA A 130 -14.29 3.19 25.94
CA ALA A 130 -14.10 3.40 27.37
C ALA A 130 -13.60 2.14 28.10
N THR A 131 -13.84 0.96 27.54
CA THR A 131 -13.35 -0.30 28.10
C THR A 131 -11.94 -0.62 27.61
N LEU A 132 -11.01 -0.80 28.55
CA LEU A 132 -9.61 -1.09 28.21
C LEU A 132 -9.36 -2.52 27.72
N ALA A 133 -10.19 -3.48 28.13
CA ALA A 133 -10.04 -4.89 27.79
C ALA A 133 -10.04 -5.20 26.28
N PRO A 134 -10.99 -4.72 25.46
CA PRO A 134 -10.94 -4.94 24.02
C PRO A 134 -9.75 -4.23 23.36
N ALA A 135 -9.39 -3.03 23.83
CA ALA A 135 -8.25 -2.28 23.31
C ALA A 135 -6.92 -2.98 23.61
N SER A 136 -6.73 -3.50 24.83
CA SER A 136 -5.50 -4.22 25.19
C SER A 136 -5.38 -5.54 24.43
N ARG A 137 -6.48 -6.30 24.31
CA ARG A 137 -6.51 -7.52 23.49
C ARG A 137 -6.16 -7.23 22.03
N TRP A 138 -6.77 -6.22 21.43
CA TRP A 138 -6.48 -5.79 20.06
C TRP A 138 -5.02 -5.37 19.90
N LEU A 139 -4.46 -4.62 20.85
CA LEU A 139 -3.07 -4.17 20.82
C LEU A 139 -2.10 -5.36 20.85
N LEU A 140 -2.31 -6.30 21.79
CA LEU A 140 -1.50 -7.51 21.92
C LEU A 140 -1.57 -8.36 20.65
N GLN A 141 -2.77 -8.58 20.13
CA GLN A 141 -3.00 -9.37 18.92
C GLN A 141 -2.34 -8.73 17.70
N THR A 142 -2.50 -7.42 17.52
CA THR A 142 -1.90 -6.68 16.40
C THR A 142 -0.38 -6.68 16.51
N GLY A 143 0.16 -6.53 17.71
CA GLY A 143 1.59 -6.64 18.00
C GLY A 143 2.13 -8.03 17.67
N ALA A 144 1.48 -9.09 18.15
CA ALA A 144 1.86 -10.48 17.91
C ALA A 144 1.87 -10.82 16.41
N LEU A 145 0.82 -10.44 15.66
CA LEU A 145 0.76 -10.65 14.21
C LEU A 145 1.84 -9.86 13.46
N ALA A 146 2.17 -8.65 13.91
CA ALA A 146 3.24 -7.86 13.32
C ALA A 146 4.62 -8.49 13.54
N LEU A 147 4.88 -9.03 14.74
CA LEU A 147 6.11 -9.74 15.05
C LEU A 147 6.21 -11.06 14.28
N LEU A 148 5.13 -11.86 14.26
CA LEU A 148 5.05 -13.11 13.52
C LEU A 148 5.36 -12.88 12.04
N ARG A 149 4.71 -11.90 11.41
CA ARG A 149 4.96 -11.57 10.00
C ARG A 149 6.40 -11.18 9.72
N ARG A 150 7.05 -10.43 10.62
CA ARG A 150 8.47 -10.08 10.49
C ARG A 150 9.37 -11.30 10.61
N GLY A 151 9.09 -12.17 11.58
CA GLY A 151 9.83 -13.42 11.78
C GLY A 151 9.71 -14.35 10.57
N VAL A 152 8.50 -14.58 10.09
CA VAL A 152 8.25 -15.41 8.88
C VAL A 152 8.92 -14.79 7.65
N LEU A 153 8.87 -13.47 7.47
CA LEU A 153 9.57 -12.81 6.36
C LEU A 153 11.08 -13.04 6.44
N ALA A 154 11.69 -12.85 7.61
CA ALA A 154 13.13 -13.05 7.80
C ALA A 154 13.54 -14.50 7.50
N ASP A 155 12.73 -15.48 7.93
CA ASP A 155 12.97 -16.91 7.67
C ASP A 155 12.79 -17.27 6.19
N VAL A 156 11.77 -16.71 5.52
CA VAL A 156 11.56 -16.92 4.07
C VAL A 156 12.73 -16.36 3.26
N LEU A 157 13.22 -15.18 3.63
CA LEU A 157 14.36 -14.54 2.94
C LEU A 157 15.68 -15.26 3.22
N SER A 158 15.90 -15.78 4.43
CA SER A 158 17.16 -16.45 4.78
C SER A 158 17.31 -17.82 4.12
N ARG A 159 16.21 -18.54 3.90
CA ARG A 159 16.28 -19.90 3.35
C ARG A 159 16.50 -19.93 1.82
N GLY A 160 16.32 -18.83 1.10
CA GLY A 160 16.17 -18.81 -0.37
C GLY A 160 17.40 -19.18 -1.23
N GLY A 161 18.51 -19.64 -0.64
CA GLY A 161 19.81 -19.75 -1.34
C GLY A 161 20.51 -21.12 -1.34
N GLY A 162 19.87 -22.21 -0.92
CA GLY A 162 20.51 -23.53 -0.83
C GLY A 162 19.79 -24.64 -1.59
N SER A 163 20.53 -25.67 -2.02
CA SER A 163 19.97 -26.96 -2.42
C SER A 163 19.20 -27.55 -1.23
N ARG A 164 17.90 -27.83 -1.42
CA ARG A 164 16.99 -28.18 -0.34
C ARG A 164 16.46 -29.60 -0.50
N ASP A 165 16.49 -30.33 0.60
CA ASP A 165 15.70 -31.56 0.74
C ASP A 165 14.20 -31.26 0.61
N ALA A 166 13.40 -32.25 0.21
CA ALA A 166 11.97 -32.11 -0.02
C ALA A 166 11.22 -31.52 1.20
N THR A 167 11.62 -31.89 2.42
CA THR A 167 11.04 -31.39 3.67
C THR A 167 11.32 -29.89 3.87
N ALA A 168 12.52 -29.43 3.51
CA ALA A 168 12.91 -28.02 3.61
C ALA A 168 12.19 -27.15 2.56
N ALA A 169 11.93 -27.70 1.37
CA ALA A 169 11.11 -27.05 0.36
C ALA A 169 9.66 -26.84 0.84
N CYS A 170 9.02 -27.90 1.36
CA CYS A 170 7.66 -27.82 1.91
C CYS A 170 7.53 -26.78 3.05
N LEU A 171 8.49 -26.76 3.98
CA LEU A 171 8.51 -25.76 5.06
C LEU A 171 8.68 -24.33 4.54
N THR A 172 9.45 -24.15 3.47
CA THR A 172 9.60 -22.82 2.86
C THR A 172 8.29 -22.37 2.21
N ASP A 173 7.62 -23.26 1.47
CA ASP A 173 6.34 -22.96 0.84
C ASP A 173 5.26 -22.65 1.88
N ALA A 174 5.19 -23.42 2.96
CA ALA A 174 4.32 -23.12 4.09
C ALA A 174 4.62 -21.73 4.68
N GLY A 175 5.90 -21.37 4.83
CA GLY A 175 6.33 -20.04 5.27
C GLY A 175 5.89 -18.92 4.33
N ARG A 176 6.03 -19.11 3.01
CA ARG A 176 5.57 -18.16 1.98
C ARG A 176 4.05 -17.99 2.00
N ILE A 177 3.30 -19.09 2.07
CA ILE A 177 1.83 -19.07 2.17
C ILE A 177 1.41 -18.32 3.43
N LEU A 178 2.01 -18.64 4.59
CA LEU A 178 1.73 -17.97 5.85
C LEU A 178 2.04 -16.47 5.78
N TYR A 179 3.17 -16.07 5.20
CA TYR A 179 3.52 -14.67 5.01
C TYR A 179 2.50 -13.94 4.14
N LEU A 180 2.12 -14.51 2.99
CA LEU A 180 1.11 -13.94 2.11
C LEU A 180 -0.26 -13.82 2.79
N ALA A 181 -0.67 -14.84 3.55
CA ALA A 181 -1.89 -14.80 4.34
C ALA A 181 -1.86 -13.68 5.40
N LEU A 182 -0.75 -13.50 6.11
CA LEU A 182 -0.56 -12.40 7.07
C LEU A 182 -0.57 -11.02 6.38
N CYS A 183 -0.10 -10.94 5.14
CA CYS A 183 -0.20 -9.72 4.33
C CYS A 183 -1.65 -9.43 3.94
N LEU A 184 -2.44 -10.43 3.52
CA LEU A 184 -3.88 -10.28 3.25
C LEU A 184 -4.63 -9.80 4.50
N MET A 185 -4.38 -10.42 5.66
CA MET A 185 -4.95 -9.97 6.94
C MET A 185 -4.63 -8.50 7.23
N ARG A 186 -3.39 -8.07 6.98
CA ARG A 186 -2.99 -6.67 7.18
C ARG A 186 -3.73 -5.72 6.23
N ILE A 187 -4.00 -6.12 5.00
CA ILE A 187 -4.74 -5.31 4.03
C ILE A 187 -6.20 -5.17 4.47
N GLU A 188 -6.84 -6.27 4.88
CA GLU A 188 -8.21 -6.25 5.42
C GLU A 188 -8.32 -5.36 6.66
N TYR A 189 -7.37 -5.49 7.58
CA TYR A 189 -7.27 -4.61 8.73
C TYR A 189 -7.24 -3.13 8.30
N ALA A 190 -6.36 -2.80 7.34
CA ALA A 190 -6.17 -1.42 6.90
C ALA A 190 -7.43 -0.87 6.23
N TYR A 191 -8.16 -1.72 5.50
CA TYR A 191 -9.47 -1.38 4.95
C TYR A 191 -10.51 -1.11 6.03
N ALA A 192 -10.62 -1.99 7.04
CA ALA A 192 -11.56 -1.80 8.15
C ALA A 192 -11.26 -0.52 8.94
N GLU A 193 -9.99 -0.28 9.22
CA GLU A 193 -9.49 0.92 9.88
C GLU A 193 -9.80 2.20 9.07
N ALA A 194 -9.59 2.17 7.75
CA ALA A 194 -9.92 3.30 6.87
C ALA A 194 -11.42 3.59 6.83
N CYS A 195 -12.26 2.56 6.75
CA CYS A 195 -13.72 2.70 6.81
C CYS A 195 -14.17 3.31 8.14
N TRP A 196 -13.58 2.86 9.26
CA TRP A 196 -13.84 3.43 10.57
C TRP A 196 -13.43 4.90 10.66
N ALA A 197 -12.23 5.25 10.21
CA ALA A 197 -11.76 6.64 10.22
C ALA A 197 -12.64 7.54 9.34
N ALA A 198 -13.03 7.07 8.16
CA ALA A 198 -13.95 7.79 7.27
C ALA A 198 -15.34 7.98 7.90
N SER A 199 -15.84 6.97 8.63
CA SER A 199 -17.11 7.06 9.38
C SER A 199 -17.06 8.16 10.43
N TRP A 200 -15.96 8.25 11.17
CA TRP A 200 -15.72 9.31 12.16
C TRP A 200 -15.64 10.69 11.52
N ALA A 201 -14.85 10.83 10.45
CA ALA A 201 -14.75 12.10 9.72
C ALA A 201 -16.13 12.55 9.21
N TYR A 202 -16.90 11.65 8.60
CA TYR A 202 -18.26 11.95 8.15
C TYR A 202 -19.18 12.36 9.30
N ALA A 203 -19.22 11.57 10.38
CA ALA A 203 -20.08 11.84 11.53
C ALA A 203 -19.74 13.20 12.17
N VAL A 204 -18.46 13.52 12.35
CA VAL A 204 -18.03 14.81 12.89
C VAL A 204 -18.37 15.97 11.95
N CYS A 205 -18.10 15.84 10.65
CA CYS A 205 -18.40 16.90 9.67
C CYS A 205 -19.90 17.20 9.58
N VAL A 206 -20.75 16.17 9.51
CA VAL A 206 -22.21 16.35 9.50
C VAL A 206 -22.66 17.04 10.77
N ARG A 207 -22.11 16.65 11.93
CA ARG A 207 -22.48 17.23 13.22
C ARG A 207 -21.96 18.65 13.41
N ALA A 208 -20.81 18.98 12.86
CA ALA A 208 -20.27 20.34 12.85
C ALA A 208 -21.07 21.28 11.94
N ALA A 209 -21.62 20.75 10.83
CA ALA A 209 -22.46 21.51 9.91
C ALA A 209 -23.87 21.76 10.45
N THR A 210 -24.44 20.82 11.20
CA THR A 210 -25.68 21.04 11.94
C THR A 210 -25.39 21.89 13.18
N ALA A 211 -26.10 22.99 13.40
CA ALA A 211 -25.90 23.90 14.54
C ALA A 211 -26.28 23.31 15.92
N GLU A 212 -26.14 21.99 16.11
CA GLU A 212 -26.43 21.28 17.35
C GLU A 212 -25.28 21.41 18.36
N ARG A 213 -25.06 22.63 18.84
CA ARG A 213 -24.17 22.89 20.00
C ARG A 213 -24.60 22.10 21.23
N HIS A 214 -25.91 21.87 21.39
CA HIS A 214 -26.53 21.18 22.51
C HIS A 214 -26.10 19.72 22.71
N TRP A 215 -25.48 19.07 21.70
CA TRP A 215 -25.00 17.69 21.85
C TRP A 215 -23.51 17.63 22.23
N CYS A 216 -22.73 18.65 21.88
CA CYS A 216 -21.34 18.75 22.31
C CYS A 216 -21.26 19.04 23.81
N THR A 217 -22.20 19.82 24.35
CA THR A 217 -22.21 20.21 25.76
C THR A 217 -22.22 18.98 26.67
N PRO A 218 -23.20 18.05 26.63
CA PRO A 218 -23.21 16.88 27.51
C PRO A 218 -22.01 15.95 27.32
N LEU A 219 -21.49 15.85 26.10
CA LEU A 219 -20.31 15.05 25.78
C LEU A 219 -19.01 15.63 26.37
N LEU A 220 -18.93 16.96 26.49
CA LEU A 220 -17.78 17.71 27.00
C LEU A 220 -17.90 18.00 28.50
N THR A 221 -19.11 18.23 29.01
CA THR A 221 -19.40 18.59 30.40
C THR A 221 -19.66 17.37 31.29
N GLY A 222 -20.00 16.22 30.72
CA GLY A 222 -20.29 15.00 31.50
C GLY A 222 -21.53 15.14 32.39
N GLU A 223 -22.47 16.01 31.99
CA GLU A 223 -23.58 16.50 32.82
C GLU A 223 -24.58 15.42 33.25
N ASP A 224 -24.65 14.28 32.55
CA ASP A 224 -25.71 13.29 32.78
C ASP A 224 -25.41 12.25 33.87
N SER A 225 -24.17 12.11 34.35
CA SER A 225 -23.84 11.28 35.53
C SER A 225 -22.36 11.43 35.94
N SER A 226 -22.11 11.91 37.17
CA SER A 226 -20.74 12.14 37.69
C SER A 226 -19.84 10.90 37.72
N GLU A 227 -20.42 9.69 37.68
CA GLU A 227 -19.67 8.42 37.69
C GLU A 227 -19.16 7.98 36.30
N ASP A 228 -19.76 8.42 35.20
CA ASP A 228 -19.41 7.95 33.85
C ASP A 228 -18.49 8.91 33.07
N ALA A 229 -18.39 10.16 33.50
CA ALA A 229 -17.47 11.15 32.93
C ALA A 229 -16.03 10.63 32.73
N PRO A 230 -15.34 10.00 33.71
CA PRO A 230 -13.97 9.53 33.51
C PRO A 230 -13.86 8.39 32.49
N ARG A 231 -14.91 7.57 32.33
CA ARG A 231 -14.95 6.49 31.32
C ARG A 231 -15.09 7.07 29.92
N GLN A 232 -15.94 8.08 29.77
CA GLN A 232 -16.17 8.76 28.49
C GLN A 232 -14.92 9.49 27.98
N TRP A 233 -14.21 10.19 28.86
CA TRP A 233 -12.94 10.85 28.53
C TRP A 233 -11.87 9.86 28.03
N ARG A 234 -11.77 8.68 28.66
CA ARG A 234 -10.87 7.60 28.19
C ARG A 234 -11.22 7.15 26.78
N GLY A 235 -12.52 6.94 26.51
CA GLY A 235 -13.00 6.58 25.18
C GLY A 235 -12.66 7.66 24.14
N MET A 236 -12.85 8.94 24.48
CA MET A 236 -12.50 10.07 23.60
C MET A 236 -11.00 10.13 23.32
N LEU A 237 -10.16 10.01 24.35
CA LEU A 237 -8.71 10.00 24.21
C LEU A 237 -8.22 8.83 23.34
N LEU A 238 -8.80 7.63 23.51
CA LEU A 238 -8.47 6.47 22.68
C LEU A 238 -8.86 6.70 21.22
N VAL A 239 -10.09 7.15 20.95
CA VAL A 239 -10.54 7.44 19.58
C VAL A 239 -9.69 8.55 18.94
N ALA A 240 -9.45 9.64 19.66
CA ALA A 240 -8.65 10.77 19.18
C ALA A 240 -7.21 10.33 18.86
N SER A 241 -6.58 9.55 19.73
CA SER A 241 -5.23 9.02 19.49
C SER A 241 -5.19 8.08 18.28
N LEU A 242 -6.20 7.22 18.09
CA LEU A 242 -6.31 6.35 16.91
C LEU A 242 -6.49 7.15 15.62
N LEU A 243 -7.35 8.17 15.62
CA LEU A 243 -7.56 9.05 14.46
C LEU A 243 -6.30 9.85 14.13
N LEU A 244 -5.63 10.41 15.14
CA LEU A 244 -4.37 11.13 14.97
C LEU A 244 -3.28 10.21 14.43
N TRP A 245 -3.18 9.00 14.96
CA TRP A 245 -2.25 7.98 14.47
C TRP A 245 -2.55 7.55 13.03
N TRP A 246 -3.83 7.42 12.67
CA TRP A 246 -4.26 7.14 11.30
C TRP A 246 -3.89 8.28 10.34
N LEU A 247 -4.21 9.53 10.71
CA LEU A 247 -3.92 10.72 9.91
C LEU A 247 -2.41 10.90 9.71
N TRP A 248 -1.63 10.67 10.77
CA TRP A 248 -0.17 10.68 10.70
C TRP A 248 0.37 9.63 9.72
N ARG A 249 -0.16 8.40 9.78
CA ARG A 249 0.33 7.29 8.96
C ARG A 249 -0.08 7.39 7.50
N VAL A 250 -1.31 7.83 7.22
CA VAL A 250 -1.89 7.88 5.88
C VAL A 250 -1.58 9.21 5.19
N GLY A 251 -1.65 10.33 5.91
CA GLY A 251 -1.40 11.65 5.35
C GLY A 251 0.06 12.07 5.47
N VAL A 252 0.57 12.17 6.70
CA VAL A 252 1.85 12.86 6.96
C VAL A 252 3.06 12.02 6.54
N ARG A 253 3.06 10.72 6.82
CA ARG A 253 4.21 9.84 6.55
C ARG A 253 4.50 9.66 5.06
N PRO A 254 3.52 9.41 4.17
CA PRO A 254 3.77 9.32 2.73
C PRO A 254 4.18 10.66 2.15
N LEU A 255 3.54 11.75 2.60
CA LEU A 255 3.88 13.11 2.17
C LEU A 255 5.32 13.47 2.50
N ARG A 256 5.81 13.10 3.70
CA ARG A 256 7.21 13.29 4.10
C ARG A 256 8.21 12.45 3.30
N ARG A 257 7.81 11.26 2.84
CA ARG A 257 8.73 10.32 2.16
C ARG A 257 8.83 10.53 0.67
N HIS A 258 7.72 10.89 0.03
CA HIS A 258 7.62 10.96 -1.44
C HIS A 258 7.35 12.38 -1.95
N GLY A 259 7.12 13.35 -1.06
CA GLY A 259 6.66 14.68 -1.44
C GLY A 259 5.22 14.67 -1.97
N LEU A 260 4.66 15.86 -2.16
CA LEU A 260 3.27 16.02 -2.60
C LEU A 260 3.08 15.52 -4.05
N THR A 261 4.09 15.78 -4.90
CA THR A 261 4.15 15.33 -6.29
C THR A 261 4.31 13.81 -6.40
N GLY A 262 5.16 13.19 -5.59
CA GLY A 262 5.35 11.74 -5.60
C GLY A 262 4.11 10.98 -5.13
N VAL A 263 3.37 11.52 -4.14
CA VAL A 263 2.09 10.92 -3.72
C VAL A 263 1.03 11.08 -4.80
N ALA A 264 0.89 12.26 -5.42
CA ALA A 264 -0.10 12.50 -6.46
C ALA A 264 0.12 11.60 -7.69
N LEU A 265 1.38 11.40 -8.08
CA LEU A 265 1.75 10.59 -9.25
C LEU A 265 1.78 9.08 -8.98
N SER A 266 1.73 8.65 -7.72
CA SER A 266 1.80 7.22 -7.35
C SER A 266 0.59 6.38 -7.76
N GLY A 267 -0.49 6.99 -8.27
CA GLY A 267 -1.77 6.32 -8.55
C GLY A 267 -2.53 5.85 -7.31
N VAL A 268 -1.88 5.78 -6.14
CA VAL A 268 -2.48 5.39 -4.86
C VAL A 268 -3.70 6.25 -4.52
N PRO A 269 -3.70 7.59 -4.67
CA PRO A 269 -4.89 8.39 -4.38
C PRO A 269 -6.09 8.02 -5.25
N VAL A 270 -5.86 7.67 -6.52
CA VAL A 270 -6.93 7.27 -7.45
C VAL A 270 -7.51 5.92 -7.01
N VAL A 271 -6.66 4.94 -6.72
CA VAL A 271 -7.11 3.62 -6.24
C VAL A 271 -7.88 3.76 -4.92
N VAL A 272 -7.34 4.52 -3.96
CA VAL A 272 -8.01 4.79 -2.68
C VAL A 272 -9.33 5.52 -2.89
N GLY A 273 -9.38 6.50 -3.79
CA GLY A 273 -10.59 7.23 -4.15
C GLY A 273 -11.65 6.31 -4.77
N LEU A 274 -11.28 5.46 -5.73
CA LEU A 274 -12.17 4.48 -6.35
C LEU A 274 -12.72 3.47 -5.34
N VAL A 275 -11.87 2.93 -4.47
CA VAL A 275 -12.29 2.04 -3.39
C VAL A 275 -13.26 2.78 -2.46
N GLY A 276 -12.94 4.01 -2.06
CA GLY A 276 -13.80 4.83 -1.21
C GLY A 276 -15.18 5.12 -1.83
N VAL A 277 -15.21 5.53 -3.10
CA VAL A 277 -16.45 5.78 -3.85
C VAL A 277 -17.27 4.49 -3.99
N GLY A 278 -16.62 3.37 -4.32
CA GLY A 278 -17.26 2.06 -4.42
C GLY A 278 -17.89 1.64 -3.09
N THR A 279 -17.15 1.74 -1.99
CA THR A 279 -17.65 1.43 -0.65
C THR A 279 -18.84 2.34 -0.28
N ALA A 280 -18.74 3.65 -0.52
CA ALA A 280 -19.82 4.59 -0.27
C ALA A 280 -21.08 4.29 -1.11
N HIS A 281 -20.90 3.89 -2.37
CA HIS A 281 -21.99 3.49 -3.26
C HIS A 281 -22.70 2.23 -2.75
N ILE A 282 -21.95 1.19 -2.37
CA ILE A 282 -22.48 -0.04 -1.78
C ILE A 282 -23.30 0.26 -0.53
N ILE A 283 -22.82 1.18 0.33
CA ILE A 283 -23.53 1.59 1.54
C ILE A 283 -24.84 2.32 1.21
N ARG A 284 -24.82 3.23 0.22
CA ARG A 284 -26.01 3.98 -0.20
C ARG A 284 -27.12 3.07 -0.72
N TYR A 285 -26.75 2.00 -1.42
CA TYR A 285 -27.69 1.06 -2.04
C TYR A 285 -27.69 -0.31 -1.34
N ALA A 286 -27.33 -0.33 -0.06
CA ALA A 286 -27.27 -1.52 0.78
C ALA A 286 -28.50 -2.44 0.66
N ASN A 287 -29.70 -1.86 0.66
CA ASN A 287 -30.95 -2.61 0.57
C ASN A 287 -31.11 -3.32 -0.79
N LYS A 288 -30.61 -2.72 -1.88
CA LYS A 288 -30.64 -3.32 -3.22
C LYS A 288 -29.60 -4.44 -3.36
N TYR A 289 -28.47 -4.31 -2.66
CA TYR A 289 -27.37 -5.28 -2.69
C TYR A 289 -27.43 -6.31 -1.55
N PHE A 290 -28.58 -6.52 -0.90
CA PHE A 290 -28.68 -7.42 0.25
C PHE A 290 -28.14 -8.83 -0.05
N ILE A 291 -28.55 -9.43 -1.18
CA ILE A 291 -28.08 -10.76 -1.61
C ILE A 291 -26.56 -10.76 -1.88
N TRP A 292 -26.05 -9.70 -2.50
CA TRP A 292 -24.62 -9.54 -2.77
C TRP A 292 -23.80 -9.38 -1.49
N LEU A 293 -24.39 -8.74 -0.47
CA LEU A 293 -23.78 -8.58 0.85
C LEU A 293 -23.79 -9.89 1.64
N GLU A 294 -24.84 -10.69 1.53
CA GLU A 294 -24.89 -12.04 2.12
C GLU A 294 -23.80 -12.94 1.51
N MET A 295 -23.59 -12.86 0.20
CA MET A 295 -22.54 -13.60 -0.52
C MET A 295 -21.16 -12.90 -0.48
N SER A 296 -21.02 -11.81 0.29
CA SER A 296 -19.84 -10.94 0.22
C SER A 296 -18.54 -11.62 0.64
N GLU A 297 -18.60 -12.58 1.57
CA GLU A 297 -17.42 -13.33 2.00
C GLU A 297 -16.83 -14.15 0.86
N MET A 298 -17.68 -14.80 0.06
CA MET A 298 -17.24 -15.57 -1.10
C MET A 298 -16.71 -14.64 -2.19
N LEU A 299 -17.44 -13.56 -2.50
CA LEU A 299 -17.04 -12.58 -3.52
C LEU A 299 -15.70 -11.91 -3.18
N LEU A 300 -15.47 -11.63 -1.90
CA LEU A 300 -14.21 -11.02 -1.47
C LEU A 300 -13.04 -11.99 -1.66
N THR A 301 -13.23 -13.30 -1.46
CA THR A 301 -12.22 -14.32 -1.80
C THR A 301 -11.90 -14.30 -3.30
N TRP A 302 -12.92 -14.22 -4.16
CA TRP A 302 -12.72 -14.11 -5.61
C TRP A 302 -11.95 -12.84 -6.01
N VAL A 303 -12.29 -11.70 -5.41
CA VAL A 303 -11.58 -10.43 -5.65
C VAL A 303 -10.10 -10.55 -5.26
N TRP A 304 -9.79 -11.13 -4.09
CA TRP A 304 -8.40 -11.35 -3.68
C TRP A 304 -7.66 -12.32 -4.60
N LEU A 305 -8.33 -13.37 -5.07
CA LEU A 305 -7.76 -14.32 -6.00
C LEU A 305 -7.43 -13.65 -7.34
N ILE A 306 -8.37 -12.90 -7.92
CA ILE A 306 -8.17 -12.17 -9.18
C ILE A 306 -7.04 -11.15 -9.05
N LEU A 307 -7.02 -10.37 -7.98
CA LEU A 307 -5.95 -9.40 -7.73
C LEU A 307 -4.59 -10.09 -7.56
N GLY A 308 -4.53 -11.16 -6.77
CA GLY A 308 -3.30 -11.91 -6.53
C GLY A 308 -2.75 -12.55 -7.80
N LEU A 309 -3.60 -13.21 -8.59
CA LEU A 309 -3.22 -13.78 -9.89
C LEU A 309 -2.83 -12.70 -10.89
N GLY A 310 -3.56 -11.58 -10.92
CA GLY A 310 -3.21 -10.42 -11.73
C GLY A 310 -1.80 -9.89 -11.42
N VAL A 311 -1.42 -9.82 -10.14
CA VAL A 311 -0.06 -9.45 -9.73
C VAL A 311 0.98 -10.43 -10.27
N VAL A 312 0.73 -11.74 -10.19
CA VAL A 312 1.65 -12.77 -10.73
C VAL A 312 1.77 -12.66 -12.26
N VAL A 313 0.67 -12.39 -12.97
CA VAL A 313 0.69 -12.16 -14.42
C VAL A 313 1.50 -10.91 -14.75
N VAL A 314 1.31 -9.81 -14.03
CA VAL A 314 2.11 -8.58 -14.22
C VAL A 314 3.59 -8.85 -13.96
N TRP A 315 3.95 -9.66 -12.95
CA TRP A 315 5.34 -10.09 -12.74
C TRP A 315 5.88 -10.85 -13.92
N ARG A 316 5.11 -11.80 -14.46
CA ARG A 316 5.50 -12.59 -15.62
C ARG A 316 5.70 -11.75 -16.88
N LEU A 317 4.90 -10.71 -17.07
CA LEU A 317 5.03 -9.78 -18.20
C LEU A 317 6.18 -8.77 -18.02
N CYS A 318 6.64 -8.60 -16.77
CA CYS A 318 7.69 -7.66 -16.45
C CYS A 318 9.10 -8.27 -16.52
N ASP A 319 9.22 -9.59 -16.41
CA ASP A 319 10.47 -10.35 -16.61
C ASP A 319 10.70 -10.66 -18.10
#